data_AF-A0AAW9R0F4-F1
#
_entry.id   AF-A0AAW9R0F4-F1
#
_cell.length_a   1.000
_cell.length_b   1.000
_cell.length_c   1.000
_cell.angle_alpha   90.00
_cell.angle_beta   90.00
_cell.angle_gamma   90.00
#
_symmetry.space_group_name_H-M   'P 1'
#
loop_
_entity.id
_entity.type
_entity.pdbx_description
1 polymer ?
#
loop_
_entity_poly.entity_id
_entity_poly.type
_entity_poly.pdbx_seq_one_letter_code
_entity_poly.pdbx_strand_id
1 'polypeptide(L)'
;MNVTVIVPVYQAPDDLARCLVALERTLPDGTRVLLADDASPDPAVPALLERFVAHARLSVRVARREANLGFVGNVNLAFAQSAPDDVILLNSDTVPAPGWYAAMLACAASDARIGTITPWSNNAEICSFPDLCRAAPVPDAAEAARIAQAAHRAGPRAYPELPTGVGFCMYVRRAMLDAIGDFDEATFGRGYGEENDLCRRAAGHGWRNVLCDDAYVAHRGGASFGPTGHQPGGENLARLAARYPHYNAQVAQFILDDPLAPLRERIAAALDAASPPPAGGEGSRQGSLFPSP
;
A
#
# COMPACT_ATOMS: atom_id res chain seq x y z
N MET A 1 7.76 19.68 -1.57
CA MET A 1 6.56 18.99 -1.04
C MET A 1 7.02 18.18 0.15
N ASN A 2 6.48 18.43 1.33
CA ASN A 2 6.80 17.62 2.51
C ASN A 2 5.78 16.49 2.58
N VAL A 3 6.25 15.27 2.82
CA VAL A 3 5.38 14.10 2.97
C VAL A 3 5.77 13.34 4.23
N THR A 4 4.80 13.08 5.10
CA THR A 4 4.97 12.24 6.29
C THR A 4 4.36 10.86 6.05
N VAL A 5 5.15 9.81 6.26
CA VAL A 5 4.63 8.43 6.27
C VAL A 5 3.99 8.15 7.62
N ILE A 6 2.71 7.83 7.65
CA ILE A 6 1.95 7.50 8.85
C ILE A 6 1.79 5.99 8.91
N VAL A 7 2.22 5.37 10.01
CA VAL A 7 2.00 3.96 10.30
C VAL A 7 1.05 3.86 11.50
N PRO A 8 -0.25 3.59 11.30
CA PRO A 8 -1.13 3.24 12.40
C PRO A 8 -0.72 1.87 12.96
N VAL A 9 -0.62 1.79 14.28
CA VAL A 9 -0.13 0.61 14.98
C VAL A 9 -1.17 0.16 16.01
N TYR A 10 -1.56 -1.10 15.94
CA TYR A 10 -2.34 -1.77 16.98
C TYR A 10 -2.02 -3.26 16.99
N GLN A 11 -1.33 -3.73 18.03
CA GLN A 11 -0.89 -5.13 18.18
C GLN A 11 0.04 -5.61 17.04
N ALA A 12 0.10 -6.92 16.80
CA ALA A 12 0.86 -7.60 15.73
C ALA A 12 2.37 -7.23 15.68
N PRO A 13 3.14 -7.45 16.77
CA PRO A 13 4.54 -7.03 16.86
C PRO A 13 5.44 -7.61 15.76
N ASP A 14 5.18 -8.83 15.30
CA ASP A 14 5.97 -9.46 14.24
C ASP A 14 5.77 -8.80 12.88
N ASP A 15 4.54 -8.41 12.56
CA ASP A 15 4.23 -7.68 11.34
C ASP A 15 4.78 -6.26 11.38
N LEU A 16 4.57 -5.58 12.51
CA LEU A 16 5.16 -4.27 12.76
C LEU A 16 6.69 -4.31 12.60
N ALA A 17 7.37 -5.32 13.15
CA ALA A 17 8.82 -5.43 13.02
C ALA A 17 9.27 -5.55 11.56
N ARG A 18 8.54 -6.34 10.75
CA ARG A 18 8.82 -6.45 9.31
C ARG A 18 8.60 -5.12 8.58
N CYS A 19 7.51 -4.42 8.88
CA CYS A 19 7.20 -3.11 8.31
C CYS A 19 8.29 -2.08 8.64
N LEU A 20 8.70 -1.97 9.92
CA LEU A 20 9.74 -1.04 10.36
C LEU A 20 11.10 -1.33 9.69
N VAL A 21 11.49 -2.60 9.57
CA VAL A 21 12.71 -2.98 8.83
C VAL A 21 12.61 -2.60 7.35
N ALA A 22 11.46 -2.79 6.73
CA ALA A 22 11.25 -2.41 5.34
C ALA A 22 11.31 -0.88 5.14
N LEU A 23 10.72 -0.10 6.04
CA LEU A 23 10.81 1.36 6.04
C LEU A 23 12.27 1.82 6.15
N GLU A 24 13.02 1.29 7.12
CA GLU A 24 14.44 1.61 7.32
C GLU A 24 15.28 1.30 6.09
N ARG A 25 14.95 0.24 5.34
CA ARG A 25 15.68 -0.13 4.12
C ARG A 25 15.29 0.68 2.88
N THR A 26 14.07 1.19 2.82
CA THR A 26 13.50 1.70 1.55
C THR A 26 13.22 3.20 1.52
N LEU A 27 13.10 3.86 2.67
CA LEU A 27 12.91 5.30 2.74
C LEU A 27 14.25 6.05 2.67
N PRO A 28 14.33 7.25 2.09
CA PRO A 28 15.52 8.11 2.21
C PRO A 28 15.84 8.50 3.68
N ASP A 29 17.10 8.84 3.97
CA ASP A 29 17.52 9.37 5.28
C ASP A 29 16.69 10.60 5.64
N GLY A 30 16.34 10.72 6.93
CA GLY A 30 15.58 11.86 7.44
C GLY A 30 14.12 11.94 6.99
N THR A 31 13.61 10.96 6.23
CA THR A 31 12.18 10.89 5.88
C THR A 31 11.33 10.92 7.16
N ARG A 32 10.27 11.73 7.17
CA ARG A 32 9.37 11.87 8.32
C ARG A 32 8.47 10.66 8.43
N VAL A 33 8.49 10.02 9.59
CA VAL A 33 7.63 8.87 9.91
C VAL A 33 6.89 9.14 11.22
N LEU A 34 5.57 9.01 11.20
CA LEU A 34 4.72 9.06 12.38
C LEU A 34 4.20 7.65 12.68
N LEU A 35 4.67 7.06 13.78
CA LEU A 35 4.17 5.79 14.30
C LEU A 35 3.03 6.10 15.29
N ALA A 36 1.79 5.85 14.88
CA ALA A 36 0.60 6.16 15.66
C ALA A 36 0.09 4.91 16.38
N ASP A 37 0.56 4.69 17.61
CA ASP A 37 0.18 3.54 18.44
C ASP A 37 -1.19 3.77 19.11
N ASP A 38 -2.19 2.99 18.70
CA ASP A 38 -3.59 3.06 19.16
C ASP A 38 -3.81 2.34 20.50
N ALA A 39 -2.97 2.65 21.47
CA ALA A 39 -2.93 2.02 22.78
C ALA A 39 -2.77 0.49 22.70
N SER A 40 -1.73 0.02 21.97
CA SER A 40 -1.44 -1.42 21.86
C SER A 40 -1.31 -2.07 23.25
N PRO A 41 -2.06 -3.15 23.52
CA PRO A 41 -2.03 -3.84 24.81
C PRO A 41 -0.80 -4.75 24.97
N ASP A 42 -0.21 -5.20 23.85
CA ASP A 42 0.99 -6.02 23.85
C ASP A 42 2.22 -5.16 24.21
N PRO A 43 2.92 -5.43 25.32
CA PRO A 43 4.10 -4.66 25.73
C PRO A 43 5.28 -4.79 24.75
N ALA A 44 5.28 -5.79 23.86
CA ALA A 44 6.30 -5.92 22.81
C ALA A 44 6.22 -4.78 21.79
N VAL A 45 5.03 -4.21 21.55
CA VAL A 45 4.85 -3.12 20.58
C VAL A 45 5.56 -1.83 21.04
N PRO A 46 5.30 -1.28 22.24
CA PRO A 46 6.03 -0.11 22.73
C PRO A 46 7.56 -0.32 22.75
N ALA A 47 8.02 -1.48 23.23
CA ALA A 47 9.45 -1.80 23.27
C ALA A 47 10.08 -1.85 21.86
N LEU A 48 9.35 -2.35 20.86
CA LEU A 48 9.78 -2.36 19.47
C LEU A 48 9.86 -0.95 18.89
N LEU A 49 8.86 -0.10 19.17
CA LEU A 49 8.84 1.30 18.73
C LEU A 49 10.00 2.10 19.33
N GLU A 50 10.25 1.97 20.63
CA GLU A 50 11.38 2.61 21.32
C GLU A 50 12.72 2.20 20.72
N ARG A 51 12.92 0.89 20.50
CA ARG A 51 14.13 0.36 19.86
C ARG A 51 14.32 0.90 18.44
N PHE A 52 13.23 1.01 17.67
CA PHE A 52 13.30 1.54 16.31
C PHE A 52 13.72 3.00 16.32
N VAL A 53 13.08 3.86 17.13
CA VAL A 53 13.42 5.28 17.25
C VAL A 53 14.89 5.49 17.62
N ALA A 54 15.44 4.66 18.51
CA ALA A 54 16.82 4.79 18.96
C ALA A 54 17.88 4.54 17.86
N HIS A 55 17.52 3.83 16.78
CA HIS A 55 18.47 3.41 15.75
C HIS A 55 18.09 3.83 14.32
N ALA A 56 16.90 4.37 14.12
CA ALA A 56 16.42 4.73 12.79
C ALA A 56 17.21 5.91 12.22
N ARG A 57 17.58 5.82 10.94
CA ARG A 57 18.09 6.95 10.15
C ARG A 57 16.98 7.91 9.69
N LEU A 58 15.73 7.55 9.98
CA LEU A 58 14.53 8.30 9.64
C LEU A 58 14.22 9.35 10.72
N SER A 59 13.44 10.37 10.37
CA SER A 59 12.90 11.32 11.34
C SER A 59 11.61 10.76 11.94
N VAL A 60 11.76 9.92 12.97
CA VAL A 60 10.64 9.17 13.56
C VAL A 60 10.04 9.92 14.75
N ARG A 61 8.71 10.07 14.75
CA ARG A 61 7.93 10.44 15.94
C ARG A 61 6.95 9.31 16.28
N VAL A 62 6.89 8.96 17.56
CA VAL A 62 5.88 8.02 18.08
C VAL A 62 4.78 8.83 18.77
N ALA A 63 3.53 8.54 18.45
CA ALA A 63 2.37 9.14 19.09
C ALA A 63 1.47 8.02 19.63
N ARG A 64 1.59 7.73 20.92
CA ARG A 64 0.78 6.73 21.61
C ARG A 64 -0.54 7.33 22.11
N ARG A 65 -1.65 6.66 21.87
CA ARG A 65 -2.99 7.03 22.36
C ARG A 65 -3.20 6.54 23.79
N GLU A 66 -4.04 7.25 24.53
CA GLU A 66 -4.43 6.88 25.90
C GLU A 66 -5.41 5.70 25.92
N ALA A 67 -6.21 5.57 24.87
CA ALA A 67 -7.17 4.50 24.67
C ALA A 67 -7.19 4.09 23.19
N ASN A 68 -7.72 2.89 22.91
CA ASN A 68 -7.93 2.41 21.55
C ASN A 68 -9.10 3.18 20.92
N LEU A 69 -8.80 4.02 19.93
CA LEU A 69 -9.77 4.81 19.17
C LEU A 69 -10.29 4.06 17.93
N GLY A 70 -9.63 2.97 17.56
CA GLY A 70 -9.84 2.30 16.29
C GLY A 70 -9.06 2.99 15.17
N PHE A 71 -9.06 2.34 14.00
CA PHE A 71 -8.25 2.76 12.87
C PHE A 71 -8.57 4.21 12.45
N VAL A 72 -9.85 4.52 12.27
CA VAL A 72 -10.31 5.82 11.76
C VAL A 72 -9.90 6.96 12.70
N GLY A 73 -10.26 6.89 13.98
CA GLY A 73 -9.92 7.92 14.96
C GLY A 73 -8.41 8.08 15.14
N ASN A 74 -7.66 6.98 15.16
CA ASN A 74 -6.20 7.03 15.27
C ASN A 74 -5.54 7.71 14.06
N VAL A 75 -6.01 7.39 12.84
CA VAL A 75 -5.52 7.97 11.60
C VAL A 75 -5.93 9.44 11.46
N ASN A 76 -7.16 9.83 11.82
CA ASN A 76 -7.59 11.24 11.81
C ASN A 76 -6.72 12.10 12.72
N LEU A 77 -6.40 11.63 13.94
CA LEU A 77 -5.45 12.31 14.80
C LEU A 77 -4.05 12.38 14.18
N ALA A 78 -3.61 11.33 13.49
CA ALA A 78 -2.32 11.32 12.80
C ALA A 78 -2.30 12.30 11.60
N PHE A 79 -3.40 12.43 10.85
CA PHE A 79 -3.56 13.44 9.79
C PHE A 79 -3.43 14.86 10.32
N ALA A 80 -4.08 15.17 11.45
CA ALA A 80 -3.96 16.47 12.09
C ALA A 80 -2.53 16.73 12.58
N GLN A 81 -1.89 15.70 13.16
CA GLN A 81 -0.54 15.76 13.70
C GLN A 81 0.57 15.89 12.64
N SER A 82 0.28 15.52 11.38
CA SER A 82 1.21 15.62 10.25
C SER A 82 1.01 16.89 9.41
N ALA A 83 -0.02 17.70 9.68
CA ALA A 83 -0.21 18.96 8.96
C ALA A 83 0.99 19.91 9.13
N PRO A 84 1.39 20.67 8.09
CA PRO A 84 0.75 20.80 6.77
C PRO A 84 1.31 19.86 5.70
N ASP A 85 1.90 18.72 6.05
CA ASP A 85 2.47 17.79 5.08
C ASP A 85 1.37 17.00 4.34
N ASP A 86 1.65 16.60 3.10
CA ASP A 86 0.92 15.46 2.53
C ASP A 86 1.28 14.21 3.32
N VAL A 87 0.46 13.16 3.21
CA VAL A 87 0.66 11.95 4.01
C VAL A 87 0.66 10.70 3.14
N ILE A 88 1.41 9.69 3.56
CA ILE A 88 1.27 8.33 3.05
C ILE A 88 0.83 7.48 4.24
N LEU A 89 -0.41 7.03 4.22
CA LEU A 89 -0.93 6.06 5.16
C LEU A 89 -0.40 4.68 4.77
N LEU A 90 0.30 3.99 5.67
CA LEU A 90 0.90 2.69 5.43
C LEU A 90 0.60 1.76 6.60
N ASN A 91 -0.19 0.71 6.37
CA ASN A 91 -0.54 -0.24 7.42
C ASN A 91 0.70 -0.95 7.99
N SER A 92 0.64 -1.31 9.28
CA SER A 92 1.74 -1.93 10.01
C SER A 92 2.08 -3.36 9.56
N ASP A 93 1.27 -3.98 8.69
CA ASP A 93 1.46 -5.32 8.13
C ASP A 93 1.88 -5.30 6.64
N THR A 94 2.47 -4.19 6.23
CA THR A 94 3.03 -4.00 4.88
C THR A 94 4.54 -4.18 4.86
N VAL A 95 5.06 -4.50 3.68
CA VAL A 95 6.49 -4.57 3.38
C VAL A 95 6.74 -3.80 2.08
N PRO A 96 7.00 -2.48 2.17
CA PRO A 96 7.30 -1.67 0.99
C PRO A 96 8.54 -2.17 0.25
N ALA A 97 8.47 -2.25 -1.08
CA ALA A 97 9.60 -2.67 -1.90
C ALA A 97 10.48 -1.46 -2.31
N PRO A 98 11.76 -1.65 -2.66
CA PRO A 98 12.64 -0.54 -3.05
C PRO A 98 12.04 0.36 -4.14
N GLY A 99 12.20 1.68 -3.99
CA GLY A 99 11.74 2.67 -4.96
C GLY A 99 10.28 3.13 -4.80
N TRP A 100 9.47 2.44 -4.00
CA TRP A 100 8.04 2.74 -3.80
C TRP A 100 7.77 4.21 -3.45
N TYR A 101 8.51 4.76 -2.48
CA TYR A 101 8.30 6.11 -1.98
C TYR A 101 8.57 7.16 -3.06
N ALA A 102 9.70 7.05 -3.77
CA ALA A 102 10.05 7.97 -4.85
C ALA A 102 9.04 7.91 -6.00
N ALA A 103 8.55 6.72 -6.35
CA ALA A 103 7.51 6.55 -7.36
C ALA A 103 6.19 7.22 -6.93
N MET A 104 5.74 7.03 -5.69
CA MET A 104 4.54 7.71 -5.17
C MET A 104 4.68 9.23 -5.17
N LEU A 105 5.85 9.77 -4.81
CA LEU A 105 6.10 11.21 -4.87
C LEU A 105 6.11 11.76 -6.30
N ALA A 106 6.69 11.01 -7.25
CA ALA A 106 6.66 11.36 -8.66
C ALA A 106 5.23 11.35 -9.23
N CYS A 107 4.44 10.34 -8.85
CA CYS A 107 3.02 10.26 -9.17
C CYS A 107 2.25 11.46 -8.62
N ALA A 108 2.44 11.81 -7.34
CA ALA A 108 1.83 12.99 -6.74
C ALA A 108 2.22 14.29 -7.48
N ALA A 109 3.49 14.46 -7.83
CA ALA A 109 3.98 15.65 -8.51
C ALA A 109 3.48 15.79 -9.96
N SER A 110 2.99 14.70 -10.57
CA SER A 110 2.59 14.67 -11.98
C SER A 110 1.30 15.45 -12.29
N ASP A 111 0.37 15.54 -11.33
CA ASP A 111 -0.88 16.30 -11.48
C ASP A 111 -1.32 16.86 -10.12
N ALA A 112 -1.50 18.18 -10.06
CA ALA A 112 -1.96 18.91 -8.87
C ALA A 112 -3.40 18.52 -8.45
N ARG A 113 -4.14 17.75 -9.25
CA ARG A 113 -5.47 17.21 -8.91
C ARG A 113 -5.46 15.76 -8.42
N ILE A 114 -4.31 15.08 -8.36
CA ILE A 114 -4.22 13.75 -7.73
C ILE A 114 -4.43 13.91 -6.22
N GLY A 115 -5.55 13.40 -5.73
CA GLY A 115 -5.94 13.46 -4.33
C GLY A 115 -5.45 12.25 -3.54
N THR A 116 -5.57 11.06 -4.13
CA THR A 116 -5.10 9.80 -3.53
C THR A 116 -4.28 8.97 -4.51
N ILE A 117 -3.32 8.20 -3.99
CA ILE A 117 -2.49 7.28 -4.78
C ILE A 117 -2.37 5.95 -4.04
N THR A 118 -2.66 4.86 -4.73
CA THR A 118 -2.45 3.49 -4.23
C THR A 118 -1.40 2.78 -5.08
N PRO A 119 -0.42 2.06 -4.51
CA PRO A 119 0.54 1.27 -5.29
C PRO A 119 -0.01 -0.13 -5.61
N TRP A 120 0.69 -0.88 -6.47
CA TRP A 120 0.44 -2.32 -6.62
C TRP A 120 0.72 -3.08 -5.33
N SER A 121 0.04 -4.21 -5.13
CA SER A 121 0.30 -5.15 -4.04
C SER A 121 0.00 -6.59 -4.42
N ASN A 122 0.50 -7.56 -3.64
CA ASN A 122 0.03 -8.94 -3.69
C ASN A 122 -1.41 -9.10 -3.18
N ASN A 123 -1.91 -8.17 -2.36
CA ASN A 123 -3.20 -8.27 -1.71
C ASN A 123 -3.85 -6.89 -1.52
N ALA A 124 -4.41 -6.33 -2.61
CA ALA A 124 -5.01 -5.00 -2.62
C ALA A 124 -6.21 -4.89 -3.57
N GLU A 125 -7.08 -5.91 -3.61
CA GLU A 125 -8.33 -5.89 -4.37
C GLU A 125 -8.12 -5.50 -5.86
N ILE A 126 -8.67 -4.35 -6.27
CA ILE A 126 -8.55 -3.83 -7.64
C ILE A 126 -7.11 -3.44 -8.03
N CYS A 127 -6.23 -3.29 -7.04
CA CYS A 127 -4.80 -2.99 -7.20
C CYS A 127 -3.92 -4.23 -6.96
N SER A 128 -4.49 -5.44 -6.97
CA SER A 128 -3.72 -6.68 -6.83
C SER A 128 -2.92 -6.99 -8.09
N PHE A 129 -1.69 -7.45 -7.88
CA PHE A 129 -0.78 -8.02 -8.87
C PHE A 129 -0.28 -9.38 -8.34
N PRO A 130 -0.19 -10.44 -9.18
CA PRO A 130 -0.41 -10.45 -10.63
C PRO A 130 -1.87 -10.49 -11.07
N ASP A 131 -2.77 -10.96 -10.20
CA ASP A 131 -4.15 -11.23 -10.54
C ASP A 131 -5.08 -10.19 -9.90
N LEU A 132 -5.98 -9.61 -10.70
CA LEU A 132 -7.01 -8.67 -10.23
C LEU A 132 -7.89 -9.33 -9.16
N CYS A 133 -8.15 -8.62 -8.06
CA CYS A 133 -9.05 -9.07 -6.97
C CYS A 133 -8.68 -10.45 -6.38
N ARG A 134 -7.41 -10.86 -6.48
CA ARG A 134 -6.93 -12.11 -5.93
C ARG A 134 -5.70 -11.89 -5.07
N ALA A 135 -5.83 -12.23 -3.79
CA ALA A 135 -4.70 -12.21 -2.87
C ALA A 135 -3.66 -13.28 -3.24
N ALA A 136 -2.40 -12.88 -3.32
CA ALA A 136 -1.24 -13.74 -3.41
C ALA A 136 -0.46 -13.72 -2.08
N PRO A 137 0.34 -14.76 -1.79
CA PRO A 137 1.22 -14.77 -0.61
C PRO A 137 2.16 -13.55 -0.60
N VAL A 138 2.56 -13.11 0.58
CA VAL A 138 3.56 -12.06 0.73
C VAL A 138 4.88 -12.56 0.12
N PRO A 139 5.43 -11.89 -0.92
CA PRO A 139 6.71 -12.27 -1.48
C PRO A 139 7.84 -12.02 -0.49
N ASP A 140 8.94 -12.76 -0.62
CA ASP A 140 10.16 -12.42 0.10
C ASP A 140 10.76 -11.08 -0.42
N ALA A 141 11.77 -10.57 0.28
CA ALA A 141 12.37 -9.28 -0.06
C ALA A 141 13.05 -9.24 -1.44
N ALA A 142 13.58 -10.37 -1.92
CA ALA A 142 14.21 -10.45 -3.23
C ALA A 142 13.13 -10.43 -4.32
N GLU A 143 12.06 -11.19 -4.15
CA GLU A 143 10.95 -11.23 -5.08
C GLU A 143 10.19 -9.90 -5.14
N ALA A 144 9.90 -9.29 -3.98
CA ALA A 144 9.30 -7.97 -3.93
C ALA A 144 10.15 -6.91 -4.68
N ALA A 145 11.48 -7.00 -4.57
CA ALA A 145 12.38 -6.12 -5.31
C ALA A 145 12.39 -6.41 -6.82
N ARG A 146 12.28 -7.68 -7.24
CA ARG A 146 12.12 -8.03 -8.67
C ARG A 146 10.83 -7.47 -9.24
N ILE A 147 9.71 -7.64 -8.54
CA ILE A 147 8.40 -7.10 -8.94
C ILE A 147 8.45 -5.56 -9.03
N ALA A 148 8.98 -4.89 -8.01
CA ALA A 148 9.11 -3.44 -8.01
C ALA A 148 9.99 -2.92 -9.17
N GLN A 149 11.09 -3.60 -9.46
CA GLN A 149 11.95 -3.24 -10.58
C GLN A 149 11.26 -3.49 -11.94
N ALA A 150 10.52 -4.58 -12.07
CA ALA A 150 9.74 -4.86 -13.27
C ALA A 150 8.65 -3.80 -13.49
N ALA A 151 7.89 -3.45 -12.43
CA ALA A 151 6.91 -2.37 -12.46
C ALA A 151 7.54 -1.03 -12.88
N HIS A 152 8.69 -0.69 -12.30
CA HIS A 152 9.41 0.54 -12.64
C HIS A 152 9.88 0.60 -14.10
N ARG A 153 10.12 -0.56 -14.73
CA ARG A 153 10.59 -0.69 -16.12
C ARG A 153 9.49 -1.03 -17.11
N ALA A 154 8.25 -1.22 -16.66
CA ALA A 154 7.12 -1.66 -17.48
C ALA A 154 6.58 -0.60 -18.46
N GLY A 155 7.39 0.40 -18.82
CA GLY A 155 7.08 1.43 -19.83
C GLY A 155 6.79 2.82 -19.25
N PRO A 156 6.13 3.69 -20.02
CA PRO A 156 5.67 5.00 -19.56
C PRO A 156 4.65 4.86 -18.42
N ARG A 157 4.69 5.80 -17.48
CA ARG A 157 3.80 5.83 -16.31
C ARG A 157 2.48 6.41 -16.76
N ALA A 158 1.40 5.67 -16.54
CA ALA A 158 0.06 6.07 -16.95
C ALA A 158 -0.74 6.70 -15.81
N TYR A 159 -0.46 6.32 -14.55
CA TYR A 159 -1.21 6.72 -13.36
C TYR A 159 -2.73 6.67 -13.57
N PRO A 160 -3.28 5.48 -13.92
CA PRO A 160 -4.68 5.34 -14.30
C PRO A 160 -5.62 5.70 -13.14
N GLU A 161 -6.78 6.25 -13.48
CA GLU A 161 -7.80 6.59 -12.50
C GLU A 161 -8.42 5.33 -11.89
N LEU A 162 -8.66 5.37 -10.60
CA LEU A 162 -9.32 4.34 -9.82
C LEU A 162 -10.69 4.83 -9.33
N PRO A 163 -11.70 3.95 -9.25
CA PRO A 163 -12.99 4.28 -8.64
C PRO A 163 -12.89 4.54 -7.13
N THR A 164 -11.84 4.03 -6.49
CA THR A 164 -11.47 4.21 -5.08
C THR A 164 -9.98 3.89 -4.90
N GLY A 165 -9.32 4.50 -3.91
CA GLY A 165 -8.06 3.99 -3.37
C GLY A 165 -8.28 2.77 -2.48
N VAL A 166 -7.19 2.08 -2.14
CA VAL A 166 -7.16 0.93 -1.21
C VAL A 166 -6.26 1.29 -0.02
N GLY A 167 -6.78 1.28 1.20
CA GLY A 167 -6.13 1.93 2.35
C GLY A 167 -4.98 1.19 3.03
N PHE A 168 -4.53 0.04 2.51
CA PHE A 168 -3.32 -0.62 3.02
C PHE A 168 -2.06 0.24 2.85
N CYS A 169 -2.02 1.00 1.74
CA CYS A 169 -1.00 1.98 1.42
C CYS A 169 -1.62 3.05 0.52
N MET A 170 -1.78 4.26 1.04
CA MET A 170 -2.45 5.34 0.33
C MET A 170 -1.78 6.68 0.60
N TYR A 171 -1.27 7.33 -0.45
CA TYR A 171 -0.95 8.76 -0.37
C TYR A 171 -2.25 9.56 -0.32
N VAL A 172 -2.28 10.60 0.49
CA VAL A 172 -3.39 11.54 0.62
C VAL A 172 -2.83 12.95 0.56
N ARG A 173 -3.28 13.72 -0.42
CA ARG A 173 -2.89 15.12 -0.60
C ARG A 173 -3.48 15.98 0.51
N ARG A 174 -2.64 16.80 1.14
CA ARG A 174 -3.03 17.73 2.21
C ARG A 174 -4.08 18.72 1.74
N ALA A 175 -3.87 19.34 0.57
CA ALA A 175 -4.82 20.32 0.02
C ALA A 175 -6.21 19.71 -0.25
N MET A 176 -6.28 18.42 -0.63
CA MET A 176 -7.54 17.71 -0.75
C MET A 176 -8.16 17.51 0.63
N LEU A 177 -7.38 16.98 1.57
CA LEU A 177 -7.82 16.66 2.92
C LEU A 177 -8.31 17.93 3.68
N ASP A 178 -7.68 19.08 3.45
CA ASP A 178 -8.12 20.39 3.97
C ASP A 178 -9.44 20.85 3.35
N ALA A 179 -9.65 20.55 2.07
CA ALA A 179 -10.83 20.99 1.34
C ALA A 179 -12.08 20.14 1.63
N ILE A 180 -11.91 18.82 1.84
CA ILE A 180 -13.04 17.88 1.94
C ILE A 180 -13.21 17.25 3.32
N GLY A 181 -12.25 17.45 4.24
CA GLY A 181 -12.22 16.82 5.56
C GLY A 181 -11.59 15.43 5.56
N ASP A 182 -11.29 14.93 6.75
CA ASP A 182 -10.66 13.64 7.01
C ASP A 182 -11.65 12.47 6.90
N PHE A 183 -11.35 11.32 7.52
CA PHE A 183 -12.27 10.19 7.48
C PHE A 183 -13.53 10.45 8.32
N ASP A 184 -14.70 10.06 7.81
CA ASP A 184 -15.99 10.21 8.48
C ASP A 184 -16.17 9.18 9.61
N GLU A 185 -15.49 9.44 10.74
CA GLU A 185 -15.52 8.60 11.94
C GLU A 185 -16.94 8.44 12.50
N ALA A 186 -17.78 9.48 12.39
CA ALA A 186 -19.16 9.42 12.86
C ALA A 186 -19.99 8.35 12.12
N THR A 187 -19.73 8.16 10.83
CA THR A 187 -20.44 7.18 9.99
C THR A 187 -19.80 5.80 10.03
N PHE A 188 -18.47 5.72 9.96
CA PHE A 188 -17.73 4.45 9.79
C PHE A 188 -17.09 3.93 11.08
N GLY A 189 -17.15 4.68 12.18
CA GLY A 189 -16.67 4.24 13.48
C GLY A 189 -15.21 3.79 13.44
N ARG A 190 -14.97 2.50 13.69
CA ARG A 190 -13.61 1.94 13.82
C ARG A 190 -12.98 1.48 12.49
N GLY A 191 -13.69 1.55 11.37
CA GLY A 191 -13.16 1.28 10.03
C GLY A 191 -14.13 0.56 9.10
N TYR A 192 -13.66 0.26 7.88
CA TYR A 192 -14.43 -0.15 6.71
C TYR A 192 -15.35 0.95 6.15
N GLY A 193 -15.09 1.37 4.91
CA GLY A 193 -15.89 2.34 4.17
C GLY A 193 -15.37 3.78 4.23
N GLU A 194 -14.55 4.13 5.21
CA GLU A 194 -13.96 5.47 5.38
C GLU A 194 -13.07 5.89 4.22
N GLU A 195 -12.24 4.97 3.71
CA GLU A 195 -11.35 5.23 2.59
C GLU A 195 -12.13 5.37 1.28
N ASN A 196 -13.17 4.55 1.12
CA ASN A 196 -14.06 4.62 -0.03
C ASN A 196 -14.81 5.94 -0.02
N ASP A 197 -15.39 6.31 1.14
CA ASP A 197 -16.05 7.59 1.33
C ASP A 197 -15.13 8.77 1.05
N LEU A 198 -13.89 8.77 1.56
CA LEU A 198 -12.91 9.80 1.26
C LEU A 198 -12.66 9.90 -0.25
N CYS A 199 -12.45 8.77 -0.93
CA CYS A 199 -12.24 8.72 -2.38
C CYS A 199 -13.45 9.20 -3.18
N ARG A 200 -14.67 8.95 -2.68
CA ARG A 200 -15.93 9.42 -3.29
C ARG A 200 -16.13 10.92 -3.11
N ARG A 201 -15.86 11.45 -1.91
CA ARG A 201 -15.85 12.90 -1.67
C ARG A 201 -14.79 13.57 -2.52
N ALA A 202 -13.58 13.01 -2.59
CA ALA A 202 -12.50 13.50 -3.43
C ALA A 202 -12.94 13.62 -4.90
N ALA A 203 -13.47 12.55 -5.49
CA ALA A 203 -13.97 12.54 -6.86
C ALA A 203 -15.10 13.57 -7.08
N GLY A 204 -16.03 13.68 -6.13
CA GLY A 204 -17.12 14.68 -6.17
C GLY A 204 -16.63 16.13 -6.16
N HIS A 205 -15.41 16.38 -5.66
CA HIS A 205 -14.74 17.68 -5.65
C HIS A 205 -13.67 17.83 -6.76
N GLY A 206 -13.64 16.92 -7.74
CA GLY A 206 -12.73 16.99 -8.89
C GLY A 206 -11.31 16.50 -8.63
N TRP A 207 -11.06 15.87 -7.47
CA TRP A 207 -9.81 15.19 -7.19
C TRP A 207 -9.78 13.81 -7.84
N ARG A 208 -8.59 13.36 -8.24
CA ARG A 208 -8.36 12.08 -8.89
C ARG A 208 -7.81 11.08 -7.89
N ASN A 209 -8.37 9.87 -7.87
CA ASN A 209 -7.79 8.72 -7.18
C ASN A 209 -7.05 7.91 -8.24
N VAL A 210 -5.77 7.58 -8.04
CA VAL A 210 -4.97 6.92 -9.09
C VAL A 210 -4.15 5.75 -8.55
N LEU A 211 -3.80 4.85 -9.45
CA LEU A 211 -2.78 3.83 -9.19
C LEU A 211 -1.39 4.39 -9.48
N CYS A 212 -0.43 4.18 -8.58
CA CYS A 212 0.99 4.34 -8.91
C CYS A 212 1.48 3.08 -9.63
N ASP A 213 1.45 3.09 -10.96
CA ASP A 213 1.70 1.91 -11.78
C ASP A 213 3.18 1.45 -11.79
N ASP A 214 4.07 2.22 -11.18
CA ASP A 214 5.50 1.92 -11.01
C ASP A 214 5.97 1.81 -9.55
N ALA A 215 5.04 1.62 -8.61
CA ALA A 215 5.33 1.33 -7.20
C ALA A 215 4.71 -0.01 -6.75
N TYR A 216 5.40 -0.72 -5.86
CA TYR A 216 4.92 -1.98 -5.28
C TYR A 216 5.12 -2.00 -3.77
N VAL A 217 4.08 -2.40 -3.03
CA VAL A 217 4.10 -2.56 -1.57
C VAL A 217 3.39 -3.87 -1.25
N ALA A 218 4.12 -4.84 -0.67
CA ALA A 218 3.50 -6.08 -0.26
C ALA A 218 2.64 -5.86 0.99
N HIS A 219 1.54 -6.59 1.10
CA HIS A 219 0.56 -6.49 2.18
C HIS A 219 0.20 -7.89 2.65
N ARG A 220 0.36 -8.15 3.96
CA ARG A 220 -0.06 -9.43 4.52
C ARG A 220 -1.58 -9.57 4.47
N GLY A 221 -2.29 -8.53 4.93
CA GLY A 221 -3.72 -8.60 5.18
C GLY A 221 -4.03 -9.53 6.35
N GLY A 222 -5.17 -9.34 7.01
CA GLY A 222 -5.58 -10.23 8.11
C GLY A 222 -4.97 -9.90 9.48
N ALA A 223 -3.85 -9.17 9.58
CA ALA A 223 -3.12 -9.00 10.85
C ALA A 223 -3.76 -8.01 11.84
N SER A 224 -4.41 -6.95 11.36
CA SER A 224 -5.23 -6.05 12.20
C SER A 224 -6.59 -6.66 12.60
N PHE A 225 -6.88 -7.88 12.12
CA PHE A 225 -8.18 -8.54 12.22
C PHE A 225 -8.17 -9.76 13.15
N GLY A 226 -7.40 -9.69 14.25
CA GLY A 226 -7.58 -10.59 15.39
C GLY A 226 -9.06 -10.68 15.83
N PRO A 227 -9.43 -11.57 16.77
CA PRO A 227 -10.78 -12.13 17.02
C PRO A 227 -11.95 -11.14 17.30
N THR A 228 -11.72 -9.84 17.21
CA THR A 228 -12.63 -8.74 17.55
C THR A 228 -13.77 -8.48 16.56
N GLY A 229 -14.00 -9.35 15.56
CA GLY A 229 -15.27 -9.37 14.82
C GLY A 229 -15.50 -8.28 13.76
N HIS A 230 -14.46 -7.61 13.27
CA HIS A 230 -14.59 -6.58 12.22
C HIS A 230 -14.25 -7.19 10.85
N GLN A 231 -15.23 -7.88 10.26
CA GLN A 231 -15.08 -8.50 8.93
C GLN A 231 -15.47 -7.52 7.80
N PRO A 232 -14.86 -7.63 6.60
CA PRO A 232 -15.39 -7.03 5.40
C PRO A 232 -16.79 -7.64 5.13
N GLY A 233 -17.84 -6.85 5.37
CA GLY A 233 -19.22 -7.34 5.39
C GLY A 233 -19.91 -7.00 6.70
N GLY A 234 -20.61 -5.86 6.72
CA GLY A 234 -21.29 -5.36 7.92
C GLY A 234 -22.04 -4.06 7.66
N GLU A 235 -22.56 -3.46 8.73
CA GLU A 235 -23.36 -2.22 8.68
C GLU A 235 -22.67 -1.07 7.95
N ASN A 236 -21.35 -0.95 8.06
CA ASN A 236 -20.60 0.13 7.42
C ASN A 236 -20.63 0.06 5.88
N LEU A 237 -20.56 -1.13 5.30
CA LEU A 237 -20.71 -1.28 3.85
C LEU A 237 -22.15 -0.98 3.39
N ALA A 238 -23.15 -1.30 4.23
CA ALA A 238 -24.53 -0.91 3.97
C ALA A 238 -24.71 0.62 4.03
N ARG A 239 -24.09 1.30 5.01
CA ARG A 239 -24.06 2.77 5.11
C ARG A 239 -23.38 3.38 3.88
N LEU A 240 -22.25 2.82 3.44
CA LEU A 240 -21.54 3.26 2.23
C LEU A 240 -22.43 3.10 0.99
N ALA A 241 -23.07 1.94 0.81
CA ALA A 241 -23.97 1.68 -0.31
C ALA A 241 -25.20 2.61 -0.30
N ALA A 242 -25.75 2.91 0.88
CA ALA A 242 -26.84 3.87 1.03
C ALA A 242 -26.39 5.30 0.69
N ARG A 243 -25.18 5.70 1.09
CA ARG A 243 -24.61 7.03 0.81
C ARG A 243 -24.24 7.20 -0.65
N TYR A 244 -23.73 6.15 -1.30
CA TYR A 244 -23.31 6.16 -2.70
C TYR A 244 -23.96 5.00 -3.49
N PRO A 245 -25.23 5.12 -3.91
CA PRO A 245 -25.98 4.03 -4.53
C PRO A 245 -25.37 3.43 -5.80
N HIS A 246 -24.57 4.22 -6.53
CA HIS A 246 -23.92 3.77 -7.77
C HIS A 246 -22.48 3.28 -7.56
N TYR A 247 -21.93 3.39 -6.35
CA TYR A 247 -20.52 3.09 -6.08
C TYR A 247 -20.17 1.64 -6.39
N ASN A 248 -20.94 0.68 -5.87
CA ASN A 248 -20.68 -0.74 -6.09
C ASN A 248 -20.77 -1.10 -7.58
N ALA A 249 -21.71 -0.51 -8.32
CA ALA A 249 -21.83 -0.72 -9.76
C ALA A 249 -20.61 -0.17 -10.52
N GLN A 250 -20.08 0.99 -10.10
CA GLN A 250 -18.86 1.56 -10.69
C GLN A 250 -17.63 0.70 -10.42
N VAL A 251 -17.47 0.19 -9.19
CA VAL A 251 -16.37 -0.73 -8.86
C VAL A 251 -16.51 -2.04 -9.63
N ALA A 252 -17.71 -2.62 -9.69
CA ALA A 252 -17.97 -3.82 -10.48
C ALA A 252 -17.65 -3.62 -11.97
N GLN A 253 -18.05 -2.48 -12.54
CA GLN A 253 -17.74 -2.15 -13.93
C GLN A 253 -16.21 -2.03 -14.15
N PHE A 254 -15.49 -1.38 -13.24
CA PHE A 254 -14.03 -1.30 -13.30
C PHE A 254 -13.38 -2.70 -13.28
N ILE A 255 -13.90 -3.61 -12.46
CA ILE A 255 -13.41 -5.00 -12.39
C ILE A 255 -13.70 -5.75 -13.70
N LEU A 256 -14.90 -5.58 -14.26
CA LEU A 256 -15.29 -6.22 -15.51
C LEU A 256 -14.49 -5.72 -16.72
N ASP A 257 -14.24 -4.40 -16.78
CA ASP A 257 -13.48 -3.78 -17.87
C ASP A 257 -11.98 -4.04 -17.74
N ASP A 258 -11.51 -4.28 -16.51
CA ASP A 258 -10.10 -4.49 -16.14
C ASP A 258 -9.13 -3.57 -16.90
N PRO A 259 -9.26 -2.24 -16.77
CA PRO A 259 -8.45 -1.28 -17.51
C PRO A 259 -6.96 -1.37 -17.14
N LEU A 260 -6.64 -2.09 -16.06
CA LEU A 260 -5.31 -2.28 -15.53
C LEU A 260 -4.61 -3.52 -16.12
N ALA A 261 -5.31 -4.42 -16.82
CA ALA A 261 -4.73 -5.62 -17.43
C ALA A 261 -3.49 -5.34 -18.31
N PRO A 262 -3.50 -4.33 -19.20
CA PRO A 262 -2.33 -4.03 -20.02
C PRO A 262 -1.12 -3.57 -19.20
N LEU A 263 -1.32 -3.05 -17.97
CA LEU A 263 -0.22 -2.71 -17.08
C LEU A 263 0.39 -3.97 -16.48
N ARG A 264 -0.44 -4.89 -15.96
CA ARG A 264 0.03 -6.14 -15.36
C ARG A 264 0.74 -7.03 -16.37
N GLU A 265 0.25 -7.09 -17.61
CA GLU A 265 0.92 -7.79 -18.72
C GLU A 265 2.34 -7.24 -18.98
N ARG A 266 2.53 -5.92 -18.93
CA ARG A 266 3.86 -5.33 -19.10
C ARG A 266 4.80 -5.63 -17.94
N ILE A 267 4.28 -5.67 -16.72
CA ILE A 267 5.06 -6.08 -15.54
C ILE A 267 5.47 -7.55 -15.67
N ALA A 268 4.53 -8.43 -16.05
CA ALA A 268 4.81 -9.85 -16.29
C ALA A 268 5.88 -10.05 -17.38
N ALA A 269 5.76 -9.36 -18.51
CA ALA A 269 6.77 -9.41 -19.57
C ALA A 269 8.15 -8.91 -19.11
N ALA A 270 8.19 -7.87 -18.26
CA ALA A 270 9.44 -7.38 -17.68
C ALA A 270 10.07 -8.35 -16.67
N LEU A 271 9.26 -9.10 -15.91
CA LEU A 271 9.72 -10.18 -15.02
C LEU A 271 10.31 -11.35 -15.81
N ASP A 272 9.64 -11.76 -16.89
CA ASP A 272 10.11 -12.84 -17.76
C ASP A 272 11.44 -12.48 -18.44
N ALA A 273 11.55 -11.25 -18.95
CA ALA A 273 12.78 -10.75 -19.58
C ALA A 273 13.96 -10.62 -18.61
N ALA A 274 13.70 -10.47 -17.31
CA ALA A 274 14.73 -10.39 -16.28
C ALA A 274 15.17 -11.78 -15.75
N SER A 275 14.45 -12.85 -16.12
CA SER A 275 14.83 -14.21 -15.73
C SER A 275 16.02 -14.70 -16.56
N PRO A 276 17.04 -15.34 -15.96
CA PRO A 276 18.13 -15.91 -16.73
C PRO A 276 17.58 -16.96 -17.71
N PRO A 277 18.15 -17.09 -18.92
CA PRO A 277 17.72 -18.13 -19.84
C PRO A 277 17.84 -19.49 -19.15
N PRO A 278 16.91 -20.43 -19.42
CA PRO A 278 17.02 -21.78 -18.85
C PRO A 278 18.40 -22.33 -19.21
N ALA A 279 19.08 -22.91 -18.22
CA ALA A 279 20.39 -23.54 -18.44
C ALA A 279 20.23 -24.57 -19.56
N GLY A 280 20.69 -24.22 -20.76
CA GLY A 280 20.65 -25.09 -21.91
C GLY A 280 21.42 -26.35 -21.56
N GLY A 281 20.74 -27.49 -21.59
CA GLY A 281 21.37 -28.79 -21.40
C GLY A 281 22.54 -28.90 -22.37
N GLU A 282 23.75 -29.00 -21.82
CA GLU A 282 24.93 -29.36 -22.58
C GLU A 282 24.64 -30.71 -23.24
N GLY A 283 24.36 -30.65 -24.55
CA GLY A 283 24.27 -31.81 -25.40
C GLY A 283 25.59 -32.56 -25.28
N SER A 284 25.51 -33.73 -24.66
CA SER A 284 26.59 -34.69 -24.50
C SER A 284 27.05 -35.15 -25.88
N ARG A 285 28.01 -34.42 -26.47
CA ARG A 285 28.86 -34.98 -27.53
C ARG A 285 29.88 -35.89 -26.86
N GLN A 286 29.49 -37.13 -26.60
CA GLN A 286 30.46 -38.21 -26.44
C GLN A 286 31.14 -38.41 -27.80
N GLY A 287 32.32 -37.82 -27.95
CA GLY A 287 33.26 -38.21 -28.99
C GLY A 287 33.75 -39.62 -28.70
N SER A 288 33.32 -40.57 -29.53
CA SER A 288 33.90 -41.91 -29.61
C SER A 288 35.40 -41.79 -29.87
N LEU A 289 36.20 -42.32 -28.95
CA LEU A 289 37.66 -42.24 -28.93
C LEU A 289 38.27 -43.65 -28.95
N PHE A 290 37.83 -44.54 -29.84
CA PHE A 290 38.57 -45.78 -30.15
C PHE A 290 38.36 -46.24 -31.60
N PRO A 291 39.42 -46.59 -32.33
CA PRO A 291 39.32 -47.35 -33.57
C PRO A 291 39.25 -48.86 -33.24
N SER A 292 38.30 -49.56 -33.85
CA SER A 292 38.19 -51.03 -33.78
C SER A 292 39.26 -51.70 -34.64
N PRO A 293 39.80 -52.86 -34.20
CA PRO A 293 39.99 -54.02 -35.05
C PRO A 293 38.80 -54.99 -34.98
#